data_AF-A0A7W6UFU3-F1
#
_entry.id   AF-A0A7W6UFU3-F1
#
_cell.length_a   1.000
_cell.length_b   1.000
_cell.length_c   1.000
_cell.angle_alpha   90.00
_cell.angle_beta   90.00
_cell.angle_gamma   90.00
#
_symmetry.space_group_name_H-M   'P 1'
#
loop_
_entity.id
_entity.type
_entity.pdbx_description
1 polymer ?
#
loop_
_entity_poly.entity_id
_entity_poly.type
_entity_poly.pdbx_seq_one_letter_code
_entity_poly.pdbx_strand_id
1 'polypeptide(L)'
;MTKEAMRTLLADSTAPRDPRGRGDHYRSHLVDAHRTIEILQLRIKELEQERDKIKQAREYELSLCVTRTTAEDERLAAFRLARGKAAMLAEGPDGIPTGMSHAIDCIPDPKPKWSK
;
A
#
# COMPACT_ATOMS: atom_id res chain seq x y z
N MET A 1 6.06 -37.06 -14.30
CA MET A 1 4.61 -37.17 -14.51
C MET A 1 4.01 -35.78 -14.57
N THR A 2 3.10 -35.51 -15.51
CA THR A 2 2.35 -34.26 -15.59
C THR A 2 1.30 -34.17 -14.47
N LYS A 3 0.88 -32.96 -14.08
CA LYS A 3 -0.16 -32.75 -13.03
C LYS A 3 -1.47 -33.47 -13.34
N GLU A 4 -1.82 -33.55 -14.62
CA GLU A 4 -3.00 -34.28 -15.10
C GLU A 4 -2.84 -35.79 -14.89
N ALA A 5 -1.69 -36.36 -15.29
CA ALA A 5 -1.41 -37.78 -15.09
C ALA A 5 -1.48 -38.18 -13.60
N MET A 6 -1.02 -37.31 -12.69
CA MET A 6 -1.09 -37.58 -11.25
C MET A 6 -2.54 -37.55 -10.71
N ARG A 7 -3.39 -36.65 -11.20
CA ARG A 7 -4.81 -36.57 -10.82
C ARG A 7 -5.60 -37.78 -11.32
N THR A 8 -5.36 -38.20 -12.56
CA THR A 8 -6.00 -39.40 -13.12
C THR A 8 -5.56 -40.66 -12.36
N LEU A 9 -4.27 -40.78 -12.06
CA LEU A 9 -3.75 -41.92 -11.31
C LEU A 9 -4.29 -42.00 -9.87
N LEU A 10 -4.57 -40.86 -9.23
CA LEU A 10 -5.26 -40.78 -7.94
C LEU A 10 -6.75 -41.14 -8.04
N ALA A 11 -7.44 -40.74 -9.12
CA ALA A 11 -8.83 -41.11 -9.34
C ALA A 11 -9.00 -42.60 -9.67
N ASP A 12 -8.03 -43.17 -10.37
CA ASP A 12 -8.00 -44.58 -10.75
C ASP A 12 -7.65 -45.49 -9.56
N SER A 13 -6.84 -45.01 -8.61
CA SER A 13 -6.49 -45.77 -7.40
C SER A 13 -7.67 -45.97 -6.45
N THR A 14 -8.73 -45.16 -6.58
CA THR A 14 -9.98 -45.28 -5.82
C THR A 14 -11.14 -45.85 -6.66
N ALA A 15 -10.90 -46.21 -7.93
CA ALA A 15 -11.95 -46.67 -8.82
C ALA A 15 -12.48 -48.09 -8.44
N PRO A 16 -13.80 -48.32 -8.50
CA PRO A 16 -14.37 -49.65 -8.30
C PRO A 16 -13.82 -50.69 -9.29
N ARG A 17 -13.61 -51.93 -8.81
CA ARG A 17 -13.17 -53.05 -9.66
C ARG A 17 -14.23 -53.46 -10.69
N ASP A 18 -15.51 -53.29 -10.36
CA ASP A 18 -16.62 -53.56 -11.29
C ASP A 18 -16.65 -52.49 -12.40
N PRO A 19 -16.51 -52.89 -13.69
CA PRO A 19 -16.58 -51.97 -14.82
C PRO A 19 -17.86 -51.14 -14.89
N ARG A 20 -18.99 -51.65 -14.38
CA ARG A 20 -20.28 -50.95 -14.42
C ARG A 20 -20.33 -49.77 -13.46
N GLY A 21 -19.67 -49.88 -12.30
CA GLY A 21 -19.61 -48.83 -11.27
C GLY A 21 -18.57 -47.73 -11.54
N ARG A 22 -17.64 -47.95 -12.47
CA ARG A 22 -16.60 -46.95 -12.81
C ARG A 22 -17.18 -45.69 -13.43
N GLY A 23 -18.25 -45.80 -14.21
CA GLY A 23 -18.91 -44.64 -14.81
C GLY A 23 -19.51 -43.69 -13.77
N ASP A 24 -20.15 -44.23 -12.72
CA ASP A 24 -20.71 -43.44 -11.62
C ASP A 24 -19.60 -42.81 -10.77
N HIS A 25 -18.51 -43.54 -10.53
CA HIS A 25 -17.33 -43.07 -9.79
C HIS A 25 -16.73 -41.79 -10.36
N TYR A 26 -16.37 -41.78 -11.65
CA TYR A 26 -15.79 -40.58 -12.26
C TYR A 26 -16.79 -39.43 -12.36
N ARG A 27 -18.09 -39.72 -12.58
CA ARG A 27 -19.14 -38.69 -12.55
C ARG A 27 -19.22 -38.02 -11.18
N SER A 28 -19.14 -38.79 -10.08
CA SER A 28 -19.10 -38.24 -8.72
C SER A 28 -17.89 -37.34 -8.51
N HIS A 29 -16.69 -37.78 -8.88
CA HIS A 29 -15.48 -36.97 -8.76
C HIS A 29 -15.54 -35.67 -9.57
N LEU A 30 -16.13 -35.69 -10.76
CA LEU A 30 -16.34 -34.48 -11.55
C LEU A 30 -17.32 -33.51 -10.87
N VAL A 31 -18.41 -34.02 -10.30
CA VAL A 31 -19.38 -33.19 -9.54
C VAL A 31 -18.71 -32.55 -8.32
N ASP A 32 -17.93 -33.32 -7.56
CA ASP A 32 -17.21 -32.80 -6.39
C ASP A 32 -16.15 -31.75 -6.78
N ALA A 33 -15.44 -31.98 -7.88
CA ALA A 33 -14.49 -31.02 -8.42
C ALA A 33 -15.20 -29.71 -8.84
N HIS A 34 -16.33 -29.79 -9.55
CA HIS A 34 -17.11 -28.60 -9.92
C HIS A 34 -17.60 -27.83 -8.69
N ARG A 35 -18.13 -28.52 -7.69
CA ARG A 35 -18.56 -27.89 -6.43
C ARG A 35 -17.40 -27.17 -5.73
N THR A 36 -16.22 -27.80 -5.70
CA THR A 36 -15.02 -27.19 -5.13
C THR A 36 -14.59 -25.95 -5.92
N ILE A 37 -14.64 -26.02 -7.24
CA ILE A 37 -14.33 -24.88 -8.12
C ILE A 37 -15.28 -23.71 -7.85
N GLU A 38 -16.59 -23.96 -7.74
CA GLU A 38 -17.58 -22.92 -7.43
C GLU A 38 -17.31 -22.24 -6.08
N ILE A 39 -17.00 -23.02 -5.04
CA ILE A 39 -16.64 -22.50 -3.72
C ILE A 39 -15.40 -21.60 -3.82
N LEU A 40 -14.37 -22.06 -4.53
CA LEU A 40 -13.13 -21.28 -4.70
C LEU A 40 -13.35 -20.02 -5.51
N GLN A 41 -14.18 -20.06 -6.56
CA GLN A 41 -14.54 -18.89 -7.36
C GLN A 41 -15.27 -17.84 -6.52
N LEU A 42 -16.21 -18.27 -5.67
CA LEU A 42 -16.89 -17.38 -4.74
C LEU A 42 -15.90 -16.75 -3.76
N ARG A 43 -15.01 -17.56 -3.19
CA ARG A 43 -14.02 -17.07 -2.23
C ARG A 43 -13.03 -16.09 -2.85
N ILE A 44 -12.60 -16.32 -4.09
CA ILE A 44 -11.75 -15.39 -4.84
C ILE A 44 -12.48 -14.05 -4.99
N LYS A 45 -13.76 -14.07 -5.41
CA LYS A 45 -14.55 -12.86 -5.58
C LYS A 45 -14.71 -12.07 -4.28
N GLU A 46 -14.93 -12.75 -3.15
CA GLU A 46 -14.99 -12.12 -1.83
C GLU A 46 -13.66 -11.44 -1.47
N LEU A 47 -12.55 -12.15 -1.64
CA LEU A 47 -11.21 -11.63 -1.34
C LEU A 47 -10.84 -10.44 -2.23
N GLU A 48 -11.23 -10.46 -3.50
CA GLU A 48 -11.05 -9.32 -4.40
C GLU A 48 -11.84 -8.10 -3.94
N GLN A 49 -13.09 -8.29 -3.51
CA GLN A 49 -13.91 -7.21 -2.95
C GLN A 49 -13.33 -6.65 -1.65
N GLU A 50 -12.85 -7.51 -0.73
CA GLU A 50 -12.19 -7.08 0.50
C GLU A 50 -10.92 -6.28 0.20
N ARG A 51 -10.08 -6.78 -0.71
CA ARG A 51 -8.87 -6.08 -1.16
C ARG A 51 -9.20 -4.70 -1.71
N ASP A 52 -10.23 -4.59 -2.55
CA ASP A 52 -10.58 -3.33 -3.20
C ASP A 52 -11.14 -2.31 -2.19
N LYS A 53 -11.92 -2.77 -1.20
CA LYS A 53 -12.36 -1.92 -0.07
C LYS A 53 -11.16 -1.39 0.73
N ILE A 54 -10.18 -2.25 1.05
CA ILE A 54 -8.97 -1.85 1.79
C ILE A 54 -8.15 -0.84 0.99
N LYS A 55 -8.01 -1.05 -0.33
CA LYS A 55 -7.31 -0.10 -1.20
C LYS A 55 -7.98 1.27 -1.20
N GLN A 56 -9.30 1.30 -1.38
CA GLN A 56 -10.07 2.54 -1.37
C GLN A 56 -9.97 3.27 -0.02
N ALA A 57 -10.09 2.54 1.10
CA ALA A 57 -9.92 3.11 2.44
C ALA A 57 -8.53 3.72 2.62
N ARG A 58 -7.48 3.01 2.22
CA ARG A 58 -6.10 3.49 2.29
C ARG A 58 -5.89 4.73 1.42
N GLU A 59 -6.40 4.73 0.19
CA GLU A 59 -6.29 5.89 -0.72
C GLU A 59 -6.99 7.11 -0.14
N TYR A 60 -8.17 6.92 0.45
CA TYR A 60 -8.89 7.98 1.12
C TYR A 60 -8.12 8.52 2.34
N GLU A 61 -7.63 7.64 3.22
CA GLU A 61 -6.82 8.05 4.38
C GLU A 61 -5.56 8.82 3.95
N LEU A 62 -4.88 8.36 2.89
CA LEU A 62 -3.74 9.07 2.33
C LEU A 62 -4.14 10.44 1.76
N SER A 63 -5.32 10.56 1.16
CA SER A 63 -5.81 11.83 0.62
C SER A 63 -6.08 12.87 1.71
N LEU A 64 -6.44 12.44 2.92
CA LEU A 64 -6.65 13.32 4.08
C LEU A 64 -5.35 13.73 4.78
N CYS A 65 -4.25 13.02 4.52
CA CYS A 65 -2.98 13.23 5.19
C CYS A 65 -2.03 14.10 4.36
N VAL A 66 -1.32 15.01 5.01
CA VAL A 66 -0.17 15.68 4.40
C VAL A 66 1.01 14.71 4.38
N THR A 67 1.68 14.58 3.23
CA THR A 67 2.86 13.72 3.14
C THR A 67 3.99 14.26 4.02
N ARG A 68 4.86 13.37 4.53
CA ARG A 68 6.02 13.78 5.34
C ARG A 68 6.91 14.79 4.63
N THR A 69 7.08 14.64 3.31
CA THR A 69 7.85 15.57 2.48
C THR A 69 7.20 16.94 2.47
N THR A 70 5.91 17.02 2.15
CA THR A 70 5.18 18.30 2.13
C THR A 70 5.20 18.98 3.51
N ALA A 71 5.03 18.22 4.60
CA ALA A 71 5.09 18.75 5.95
C ALA A 71 6.51 19.27 6.31
N GLU A 72 7.56 18.62 5.82
CA GLU A 72 8.94 19.06 5.99
C GLU A 72 9.23 20.33 5.19
N ASP A 73 8.77 20.40 3.94
CA ASP A 73 8.93 21.56 3.07
C ASP A 73 8.25 22.80 3.66
N GLU A 74 7.02 22.66 4.16
CA GLU A 74 6.29 23.74 4.83
C GLU A 74 6.98 24.18 6.14
N ARG A 75 7.53 23.23 6.91
CA ARG A 75 8.31 23.55 8.12
C ARG A 75 9.55 24.37 7.77
N LEU A 76 10.27 24.01 6.71
CA LEU A 76 11.45 24.71 6.23
C LEU A 76 11.08 26.11 5.70
N ALA A 77 10.00 26.22 4.93
CA ALA A 77 9.50 27.49 4.42
C ALA A 77 9.08 28.44 5.55
N ALA A 78 8.37 27.93 6.56
CA ALA A 78 7.98 28.70 7.73
C ALA A 78 9.21 29.20 8.51
N PHE A 79 10.24 28.37 8.68
CA PHE A 79 11.49 28.79 9.31
C PHE A 79 12.18 29.91 8.53
N ARG A 80 12.32 29.76 7.21
CA ARG A 80 12.95 30.78 6.35
C ARG A 80 12.18 32.09 6.37
N LEU A 81 10.85 32.05 6.36
CA LEU A 81 10.00 33.23 6.48
C LEU A 81 10.20 33.92 7.83
N ALA A 82 10.23 33.15 8.92
CA ALA A 82 10.47 33.68 10.26
C ALA A 82 11.87 34.29 10.39
N ARG A 83 12.90 33.62 9.85
CA ARG A 83 14.28 34.13 9.81
C ARG A 83 14.36 35.46 9.05
N GLY A 84 13.78 35.54 7.87
CA GLY A 84 13.76 36.76 7.06
C GLY A 84 13.04 37.92 7.76
N LYS A 85 11.87 37.66 8.36
CA LYS A 85 11.15 38.68 9.14
C LYS A 85 11.93 39.12 10.39
N ALA A 86 12.59 38.20 11.07
CA ALA A 86 13.42 38.53 12.23
C ALA A 86 14.65 39.36 11.84
N ALA A 87 15.28 39.06 10.69
CA ALA A 87 16.37 39.87 10.17
C ALA A 87 15.91 41.31 9.87
N MET A 88 14.78 41.47 9.16
CA MET A 88 14.18 42.78 8.87
C MET A 88 13.85 43.58 10.14
N LEU A 89 13.35 42.92 11.18
CA LEU A 89 13.06 43.57 12.47
C LEU A 89 14.33 44.01 13.23
N ALA A 90 15.48 43.41 12.92
CA ALA A 90 16.77 43.74 13.51
C ALA A 90 17.59 44.73 12.65
N GLU A 91 17.04 45.18 11.52
CA GLU A 91 17.63 46.24 10.71
C GLU A 91 17.53 47.60 11.43
N GLY A 92 18.46 48.50 11.10
CA GLY A 92 18.46 49.87 11.58
C GLY A 92 17.39 50.73 10.88
N PRO A 93 17.36 52.03 11.19
CA PRO A 93 16.50 52.99 10.49
C PRO A 93 16.65 52.86 8.97
N ASP A 94 15.54 53.00 8.24
CA ASP A 94 15.47 52.89 6.78
C ASP A 94 15.90 51.52 6.20
N GLY A 95 15.90 50.45 7.01
CA GLY A 95 16.20 49.09 6.54
C GLY A 95 17.69 48.81 6.37
N ILE A 96 18.56 49.55 7.08
CA ILE A 96 20.01 49.37 7.01
C ILE A 96 20.39 48.06 7.73
N PRO A 97 21.05 47.10 7.06
CA PRO A 97 21.50 45.87 7.70
C PRO A 97 22.45 46.14 8.86
N THR A 98 22.23 45.47 9.98
CA THR A 98 23.08 45.54 11.18
C THR A 98 23.86 44.24 11.32
N GLY A 99 24.87 44.23 12.19
CA GLY A 99 25.55 42.98 12.56
C GLY A 99 24.59 41.92 13.11
N MET A 100 23.51 42.35 13.79
CA MET A 100 22.47 41.47 14.31
C MET A 100 21.59 40.91 13.18
N SER A 101 21.10 41.75 12.26
CA SER A 101 20.26 41.26 11.15
C SER A 101 21.03 40.30 10.25
N HIS A 102 22.32 40.56 10.01
CA HIS A 102 23.19 39.63 9.28
C HIS A 102 23.38 38.30 10.02
N ALA A 103 23.63 38.35 11.34
CA ALA A 103 23.78 37.13 12.14
C ALA A 103 22.50 36.26 12.12
N ILE A 104 21.32 36.89 12.12
CA ILE A 104 20.04 36.19 12.00
C ILE A 104 19.90 35.54 10.62
N ASP A 105 20.25 36.23 9.55
CA ASP A 105 20.13 35.69 8.19
C ASP A 105 21.08 34.51 7.95
N CYS A 106 22.25 34.52 8.61
CA CYS A 106 23.21 33.41 8.59
C CYS A 106 22.81 32.19 9.43
N ILE A 107 21.68 32.21 10.15
CA ILE A 107 21.25 31.04 10.92
C ILE A 107 20.96 29.89 9.93
N PRO A 108 21.61 28.71 10.09
CA PRO A 108 21.42 27.60 9.18
C PRO A 108 19.99 27.05 9.28
N ASP A 109 19.53 26.49 8.17
CA ASP A 109 18.24 25.82 8.12
C ASP A 109 18.20 24.64 9.12
N PRO A 110 17.05 24.41 9.78
CA PRO A 110 16.91 23.33 10.73
C PRO A 110 17.07 21.97 10.04
N LYS A 111 17.69 21.02 10.73
CA LYS A 111 17.82 19.65 10.23
C LYS A 111 16.44 19.05 9.93
N PRO A 112 16.34 18.17 8.92
CA PRO A 112 15.11 17.46 8.64
C PRO A 112 14.63 16.69 9.88
N LYS A 113 13.32 16.71 10.12
CA LYS A 113 12.72 16.03 11.29
C LYS A 113 12.17 14.67 10.91
N TRP A 114 11.63 14.54 9.70
CA TRP A 114 10.93 13.34 9.25
C TRP A 114 11.55 12.67 8.02
N SER A 115 12.32 13.40 7.21
CA SER A 115 13.15 12.83 6.15
C SER A 115 14.54 12.46 6.71
N LYS A 116 15.16 11.44 6.11
CA LYS A 116 16.55 11.04 6.37
C LYS A 116 17.49 11.73 5.39
#